data_AF-A0A6P1Y281-F1
#
_entry.id   AF-A0A6P1Y281-F1
#
_cell.length_a   1.000
_cell.length_b   1.000
_cell.length_c   1.000
_cell.angle_alpha   90.00
_cell.angle_beta   90.00
_cell.angle_gamma   90.00
#
_symmetry.space_group_name_H-M   'P 1'
#
loop_
_entity.id
_entity.type
_entity.pdbx_description
1 polymer ?
#
loop_
_entity_poly.entity_id
_entity_poly.type
_entity_poly.pdbx_seq_one_letter_code
_entity_poly.pdbx_strand_id
1 'polypeptide(L)'
;MRISEAEKKYIFTTKIELEDGDFIELREPNTQEISSFGNDDKKNFDLMEKIFPSCVIASSFTDDEDNEVDGKTLYQFLKKSSSLFTEILKVWIDSIPFQSRLGKKQK
;
A
#
# COMPACT_ATOMS: atom_id res chain seq x y z
N MET A 1 -17.96 -19.39 2.53
CA MET A 1 -17.00 -18.29 2.31
C MET A 1 -15.61 -18.88 2.32
N ARG A 2 -14.86 -18.72 1.23
CA ARG A 2 -13.45 -19.12 1.13
C ARG A 2 -12.56 -18.08 1.81
N ILE A 3 -11.36 -18.47 2.25
CA ILE A 3 -10.41 -17.54 2.88
C ILE A 3 -10.12 -16.35 1.96
N SER A 4 -9.94 -16.60 0.66
CA SER A 4 -9.74 -15.53 -0.34
C SER A 4 -10.92 -14.56 -0.48
N GLU A 5 -12.16 -15.00 -0.20
CA GLU A 5 -13.33 -14.14 -0.17
C GLU A 5 -13.41 -13.33 1.13
N ALA A 6 -12.96 -13.91 2.24
CA ALA A 6 -12.88 -13.24 3.53
C ALA A 6 -11.79 -12.16 3.52
N GLU A 7 -10.64 -12.42 2.91
CA GLU A 7 -9.56 -11.44 2.77
C GLU A 7 -10.04 -10.17 2.06
N LYS A 8 -10.72 -10.31 0.91
CA LYS A 8 -11.30 -9.16 0.19
C LYS A 8 -12.38 -8.41 0.98
N LYS A 9 -13.04 -9.09 1.93
CA LYS A 9 -14.16 -8.51 2.69
C LYS A 9 -13.72 -7.83 3.99
N TYR A 10 -12.70 -8.36 4.64
CA TYR A 10 -12.34 -7.96 6.02
C TYR A 10 -10.99 -7.26 6.11
N ILE A 11 -10.13 -7.38 5.10
CA ILE A 11 -8.88 -6.61 5.05
C ILE A 11 -9.21 -5.24 4.47
N PHE A 12 -8.84 -4.18 5.18
CA PHE A 12 -9.01 -2.82 4.67
C PHE A 12 -8.12 -2.62 3.44
N THR A 13 -8.69 -2.02 2.39
CA THR A 13 -7.95 -1.68 1.18
C THR A 13 -8.04 -0.19 0.91
N THR A 14 -6.98 0.36 0.32
CA THR A 14 -6.90 1.74 -0.15
C THR A 14 -6.74 1.69 -1.66
N LYS A 15 -7.71 2.25 -2.39
CA LYS A 15 -7.60 2.50 -3.82
C LYS A 15 -7.07 3.91 -4.05
N ILE A 16 -5.93 4.02 -4.71
CA ILE A 16 -5.27 5.28 -5.07
C ILE A 16 -5.47 5.47 -6.57
N GLU A 17 -6.30 6.44 -6.94
CA GLU A 17 -6.48 6.84 -8.34
C GLU A 17 -5.30 7.74 -8.76
N LEU A 18 -4.81 7.52 -9.96
CA LEU A 18 -3.73 8.25 -10.62
C LEU A 18 -4.30 9.02 -11.83
N GLU A 19 -3.44 9.65 -12.63
CA GLU A 19 -3.86 10.32 -13.87
C GLU A 19 -4.47 9.33 -14.88
N ASP A 20 -5.32 9.85 -15.78
CA ASP A 20 -5.93 9.09 -16.87
C ASP A 20 -6.75 7.85 -16.48
N GLY A 21 -7.17 7.77 -15.22
CA GLY A 21 -7.98 6.66 -14.70
C GLY A 21 -7.17 5.44 -14.26
N ASP A 22 -5.85 5.56 -14.21
CA ASP A 22 -4.98 4.55 -13.63
C ASP A 22 -5.21 4.43 -12.12
N PHE A 23 -4.96 3.24 -11.58
CA PHE A 23 -5.11 3.02 -10.14
C PHE A 23 -4.14 1.99 -9.59
N ILE A 24 -3.93 2.08 -8.29
CA ILE A 24 -3.27 1.06 -7.47
C ILE A 24 -4.14 0.78 -6.27
N GLU A 25 -4.43 -0.49 -6.00
CA GLU A 25 -5.12 -0.93 -4.80
C GLU A 25 -4.16 -1.67 -3.86
N LEU A 26 -4.11 -1.21 -2.62
CA LEU A 26 -3.22 -1.70 -1.57
C LEU A 26 -4.05 -2.19 -0.38
N ARG A 27 -3.73 -3.37 0.16
CA ARG A 27 -4.23 -3.76 1.48
C ARG A 27 -3.53 -2.96 2.59
N GLU A 28 -4.15 -2.89 3.76
CA GLU A 28 -3.45 -2.42 4.95
C GLU A 28 -2.29 -3.37 5.33
N PRO A 29 -1.19 -2.84 5.91
CA PRO A 29 -0.16 -3.64 6.53
C PRO A 29 -0.70 -4.50 7.68
N ASN A 30 -0.17 -5.70 7.86
CA ASN A 30 -0.55 -6.57 8.98
C ASN A 30 0.24 -6.24 10.26
N THR A 31 -0.16 -6.84 11.39
CA THR A 31 0.48 -6.61 12.70
C THR A 31 1.99 -6.85 12.72
N GLN A 32 2.50 -7.81 11.93
CA GLN A 32 3.95 -8.09 11.87
C GLN A 32 4.66 -6.98 11.08
N GLU A 33 4.10 -6.57 9.94
CA GLU A 33 4.64 -5.50 9.08
C GLU A 33 4.70 -4.16 9.82
N ILE A 34 3.69 -3.83 10.63
CA ILE A 34 3.65 -2.56 11.40
C ILE A 34 4.37 -2.62 12.74
N SER A 35 4.77 -3.80 13.24
CA SER A 35 5.40 -3.93 14.56
C SER A 35 6.69 -3.12 14.70
N SER A 36 7.31 -2.78 13.57
CA SER A 36 8.53 -1.98 13.49
C SER A 36 8.28 -0.46 13.40
N PHE A 37 7.02 -0.03 13.34
CA PHE A 37 6.67 1.39 13.25
C PHE A 37 6.87 2.06 14.60
N GLY A 38 7.42 3.26 14.59
CA GLY A 38 7.69 4.05 15.79
C GLY A 38 7.34 5.51 15.59
N ASN A 39 7.96 6.39 16.37
CA ASN A 39 7.75 7.84 16.30
C ASN A 39 8.66 8.53 15.26
N ASP A 40 9.35 7.77 14.42
CA ASP A 40 10.30 8.29 13.43
C ASP A 40 9.67 8.16 12.04
N ASP A 41 9.14 9.27 11.54
CA ASP A 41 8.42 9.33 10.27
C ASP A 41 9.27 8.85 9.10
N LYS A 42 10.59 9.13 9.12
CA LYS A 42 11.51 8.68 8.06
C LYS A 42 11.65 7.16 8.09
N LYS A 43 11.83 6.56 9.26
CA LYS A 43 11.89 5.09 9.39
C LYS A 43 10.56 4.44 9.01
N ASN A 44 9.44 5.05 9.39
CA ASN A 44 8.12 4.55 9.02
C ASN A 44 7.93 4.57 7.49
N PHE A 45 8.38 5.63 6.83
CA PHE A 45 8.38 5.72 5.37
C PHE A 45 9.24 4.62 4.73
N ASP A 46 10.47 4.42 5.20
CA ASP A 46 11.36 3.36 4.70
C ASP A 46 10.77 1.96 4.90
N LEU A 47 10.01 1.74 5.99
CA LEU A 47 9.29 0.50 6.23
C LEU A 47 8.12 0.32 5.27
N MET A 48 7.36 1.38 5.01
CA MET A 48 6.26 1.37 4.04
C MET A 48 6.74 1.06 2.63
N GLU A 49 7.84 1.68 2.20
CA GLU A 49 8.48 1.36 0.92
C GLU A 49 8.83 -0.14 0.82
N LYS A 50 9.38 -0.74 1.89
CA LYS A 50 9.78 -2.16 1.89
C LYS A 50 8.59 -3.13 1.77
N ILE A 51 7.47 -2.82 2.42
CA ILE A 51 6.29 -3.70 2.44
C ILE A 51 5.33 -3.41 1.28
N PHE A 52 5.50 -2.29 0.57
CA PHE A 52 4.65 -1.92 -0.55
C PHE A 52 4.41 -3.07 -1.55
N PRO A 53 5.44 -3.80 -2.05
CA PRO A 53 5.23 -4.84 -3.05
C PRO A 53 4.33 -6.00 -2.58
N SER A 54 4.34 -6.32 -1.28
CA SER A 54 3.51 -7.40 -0.71
C SER A 54 2.10 -6.93 -0.36
N CYS A 55 1.84 -5.63 -0.44
CA CYS A 55 0.54 -5.03 -0.13
C CYS A 55 -0.27 -4.69 -1.38
N VAL A 56 0.32 -4.70 -2.57
CA VAL A 56 -0.40 -4.55 -3.84
C VAL A 56 -1.34 -5.74 -4.03
N ILE A 57 -2.63 -5.45 -4.23
CA ILE A 57 -3.66 -6.47 -4.49
C ILE A 57 -4.30 -6.35 -5.87
N ALA A 58 -4.24 -5.16 -6.48
CA ALA A 58 -4.67 -4.91 -7.85
C ALA A 58 -4.02 -3.62 -8.38
N SER A 59 -3.87 -3.50 -9.70
CA SER A 59 -3.55 -2.23 -10.35
C SER A 59 -4.05 -2.18 -11.79
N SER A 60 -4.15 -0.99 -12.39
CA SER A 60 -4.44 -0.83 -13.82
C SER A 60 -3.23 -1.10 -14.73
N PHE A 61 -2.03 -1.22 -14.18
CA PHE A 61 -0.79 -1.36 -14.95
C PHE A 61 -0.64 -2.77 -15.52
N THR A 62 -0.27 -2.82 -16.80
CA THR A 62 0.02 -4.07 -17.51
C THR A 62 1.46 -4.10 -18.03
N ASP A 63 1.95 -5.30 -18.34
CA ASP A 63 3.16 -5.48 -19.14
C ASP A 63 2.89 -5.29 -20.64
N ASP A 64 3.93 -5.44 -21.47
CA ASP A 64 3.84 -5.29 -22.93
C ASP A 64 2.94 -6.35 -23.60
N GLU A 65 2.51 -7.38 -22.87
CA GLU A 65 1.62 -8.45 -23.31
C GLU A 65 0.20 -8.31 -22.72
N ASP A 66 -0.14 -7.14 -22.15
CA ASP A 66 -1.42 -6.82 -21.50
C ASP A 66 -1.72 -7.67 -20.24
N ASN A 67 -0.71 -8.27 -19.59
CA ASN A 67 -0.90 -8.98 -18.33
C ASN A 67 -0.78 -8.04 -17.13
N GLU A 68 -1.59 -8.26 -16.08
CA GLU A 68 -1.48 -7.52 -14.82
C GLU A 68 -0.09 -7.71 -14.18
N VAL A 69 0.56 -6.60 -13.83
CA VAL A 69 1.89 -6.63 -13.22
C VAL A 69 1.83 -7.01 -11.75
N ASP A 70 2.82 -7.78 -11.29
CA ASP A 70 2.94 -8.07 -9.86
C ASP A 70 3.42 -6.84 -9.07
N GLY A 71 3.20 -6.85 -7.74
CA GLY A 71 3.58 -5.73 -6.88
C GLY A 71 5.09 -5.42 -6.89
N LYS A 72 5.95 -6.41 -7.20
CA LYS A 72 7.40 -6.19 -7.32
C LYS A 72 7.74 -5.40 -8.57
N THR A 73 7.13 -5.74 -9.70
CA THR A 73 7.31 -5.06 -10.99
C THR A 73 6.78 -3.65 -10.89
N LEU A 74 5.57 -3.48 -10.33
CA LEU A 74 4.99 -2.17 -10.07
C LEU A 74 5.90 -1.31 -9.18
N TYR A 75 6.44 -1.86 -8.10
CA TYR A 75 7.40 -1.16 -7.24
C TYR A 75 8.66 -0.72 -8.00
N GLN A 76 9.28 -1.59 -8.80
CA GLN A 76 10.46 -1.23 -9.59
C GLN A 76 10.17 -0.15 -10.62
N PHE A 77 8.97 -0.14 -11.20
CA PHE A 77 8.50 0.92 -12.08
C PHE A 77 8.34 2.24 -11.31
N LEU A 78 7.52 2.26 -10.25
CA LEU A 78 7.22 3.47 -9.49
C LEU A 78 8.47 4.09 -8.87
N LYS A 79 9.44 3.29 -8.41
CA LYS A 79 10.68 3.79 -7.82
C LYS A 79 11.50 4.65 -8.79
N LYS A 80 11.34 4.47 -10.11
CA LYS A 80 11.96 5.34 -11.12
C LYS A 80 11.42 6.76 -11.08
N SER A 81 10.20 6.95 -10.57
CA SER A 81 9.56 8.24 -10.33
C SER A 81 9.45 8.51 -8.82
N SER A 82 10.51 9.06 -8.23
CA SER A 82 10.57 9.25 -6.77
C SER A 82 9.46 10.16 -6.23
N SER A 83 9.00 11.16 -7.00
CA SER A 83 7.91 12.05 -6.60
C SER A 83 6.57 11.30 -6.52
N LEU A 84 6.20 10.60 -7.60
CA LEU A 84 4.95 9.84 -7.67
C LEU A 84 4.91 8.74 -6.61
N PHE A 85 6.00 7.98 -6.47
CA PHE A 85 6.06 6.92 -5.49
C PHE A 85 5.95 7.44 -4.05
N THR A 86 6.58 8.58 -3.76
CA THR A 86 6.46 9.24 -2.45
C THR A 86 5.02 9.69 -2.17
N GLU A 87 4.33 10.23 -3.18
CA GLU A 87 2.93 10.63 -3.07
C GLU A 87 2.03 9.43 -2.79
N ILE A 88 2.17 8.35 -3.55
CA ILE A 88 1.44 7.08 -3.34
C ILE A 88 1.65 6.57 -1.91
N LEU A 89 2.90 6.52 -1.43
CA LEU A 89 3.20 6.05 -0.08
C LEU A 89 2.56 6.93 1.00
N LYS A 90 2.54 8.27 0.83
CA LYS A 90 1.89 9.18 1.77
C LYS A 90 0.38 8.98 1.81
N VAL A 91 -0.26 8.96 0.63
CA VAL A 91 -1.71 8.71 0.52
C VAL A 91 -2.06 7.38 1.17
N TRP A 92 -1.27 6.34 0.93
CA TRP A 92 -1.48 5.03 1.54
C TRP A 92 -1.34 5.08 3.07
N ILE A 93 -0.26 5.66 3.61
CA ILE A 93 -0.04 5.80 5.07
C ILE A 93 -1.20 6.53 5.74
N ASP A 94 -1.64 7.64 5.15
CA ASP A 94 -2.67 8.51 5.72
C ASP A 94 -4.08 7.89 5.62
N SER A 95 -4.29 7.04 4.61
CA SER A 95 -5.57 6.33 4.41
C SER A 95 -5.78 5.18 5.39
N ILE A 96 -4.71 4.62 5.94
CA ILE A 96 -4.81 3.45 6.81
C ILE A 96 -5.40 3.85 8.19
N PRO A 97 -6.53 3.24 8.61
CA PRO A 97 -7.20 3.60 9.85
C PRO A 97 -6.36 3.35 11.11
N PHE A 98 -5.23 2.65 11.04
CA PHE A 98 -4.35 2.40 12.18
C PHE A 98 -3.92 3.68 12.88
N GLN A 99 -3.65 4.79 12.19
CA GLN A 99 -3.30 6.05 12.87
C GLN A 99 -4.43 6.53 13.80
N SER A 100 -5.68 6.44 13.33
CA SER A 100 -6.87 6.78 14.12
C SER A 100 -7.19 5.78 15.25
N ARG A 101 -6.77 4.51 15.11
CA ARG A 101 -7.02 3.42 16.07
C ARG A 101 -5.92 3.30 17.13
N LEU A 102 -4.66 3.58 16.78
CA LEU A 102 -3.52 3.62 17.70
C LEU A 102 -3.44 4.93 18.47
N GLY A 103 -3.77 6.07 17.85
CA GLY A 103 -3.81 7.38 18.51
C GLY A 103 -4.85 7.46 19.66
N LYS A 104 -5.84 6.56 19.68
CA LYS A 104 -6.80 6.44 20.78
C LYS A 104 -6.27 5.70 22.01
N LYS A 105 -5.08 5.08 21.95
CA LYS A 105 -4.44 4.44 23.12
C LYS A 105 -3.54 5.38 23.94
N GLN A 106 -3.39 6.64 23.52
CA GLN A 106 -2.70 7.68 24.30
C GLN A 106 -3.67 8.81 24.67
N LYS A 107 -4.60 8.54 25.59
CA LYS A 107 -5.22 9.53 26.47
C LYS A 107 -5.50 8.93 27.82
#